data_AF-A0A951X638-F1
#
_entry.id   AF-A0A951X638-F1
#
_cell.length_a   1.000
_cell.length_b   1.000
_cell.length_c   1.000
_cell.angle_alpha   90.00
_cell.angle_beta   90.00
_cell.angle_gamma   90.00
#
_symmetry.space_group_name_H-M   'P 1'
#
loop_
_entity.id
_entity.type
_entity.pdbx_description
1 polymer ?
#
loop_
_entity_poly.entity_id
_entity_poly.type
_entity_poly.pdbx_seq_one_letter_code
_entity_poly.pdbx_strand_id
1 'polypeptide(L)'
;MKFGASIWPFKWDTPYDEAISRIAALGFQAVELIAWNREVLDSYYTPQEIRKLKNVIASEGLELSEFVSTPPGMASGSTAARDAAVE
;
A
#
# COMPACT_ATOMS: atom_id res chain seq x y z
N MET A 1 14.21 16.21 -5.63
CA MET A 1 12.99 15.66 -6.25
C MET A 1 13.15 14.15 -6.30
N LYS A 2 12.14 13.38 -5.87
CA LYS A 2 12.15 11.91 -5.96
C LYS A 2 11.12 11.47 -7.00
N PHE A 3 11.48 10.51 -7.84
CA PHE A 3 10.52 9.84 -8.72
C PHE A 3 10.03 8.57 -8.01
N GLY A 4 8.74 8.53 -7.71
CA GLY A 4 8.08 7.40 -7.08
C GLY A 4 7.19 6.65 -8.05
N ALA A 5 6.79 5.44 -7.66
CA ALA A 5 5.82 4.64 -8.39
C ALA A 5 4.79 4.04 -7.43
N SER A 6 3.53 4.12 -7.82
CA SER A 6 2.50 3.33 -7.17
C SER A 6 2.63 1.85 -7.51
N ILE A 7 2.19 0.98 -6.61
CA ILE A 7 2.37 -0.47 -6.81
C ILE A 7 1.36 -1.09 -7.78
N TRP A 8 0.16 -0.54 -7.89
CA TRP A 8 -0.95 -1.12 -8.66
C TRP A 8 -0.74 -1.21 -10.19
N PRO A 9 0.09 -0.38 -10.86
CA PRO A 9 0.48 -0.61 -12.26
C PRO A 9 1.43 -1.81 -12.43
N PHE A 10 2.18 -2.18 -11.39
CA PHE A 10 3.17 -3.26 -11.41
C PHE A 10 2.59 -4.56 -10.89
N LYS A 11 1.66 -4.47 -9.93
CA LYS A 11 0.99 -5.62 -9.32
C LYS A 11 -0.33 -5.18 -8.67
N TRP A 12 -1.42 -5.75 -9.16
CA TRP A 12 -2.76 -5.47 -8.65
C TRP A 12 -3.05 -6.14 -7.31
N ASP A 13 -2.73 -7.43 -7.19
CA ASP A 13 -3.05 -8.25 -6.01
C ASP A 13 -1.83 -8.55 -5.13
N THR A 14 -2.05 -8.80 -3.85
CA THR A 14 -1.00 -9.23 -2.90
C THR A 14 -0.39 -10.59 -3.30
N PRO A 15 0.86 -10.92 -2.93
CA PRO A 15 1.80 -10.16 -2.10
C PRO A 15 2.68 -9.18 -2.90
N TYR A 16 3.13 -8.11 -2.25
CA TYR A 16 3.73 -6.94 -2.91
C TYR A 16 5.26 -6.88 -2.91
N ASP A 17 5.93 -7.69 -2.09
CA ASP A 17 7.38 -7.72 -1.90
C ASP A 17 8.17 -7.78 -3.22
N GLU A 18 7.86 -8.73 -4.11
CA GLU A 18 8.58 -8.82 -5.39
C GLU A 18 8.37 -7.59 -6.29
N ALA A 19 7.19 -6.98 -6.23
CA ALA A 19 6.88 -5.80 -7.03
C ALA A 19 7.66 -4.57 -6.52
N ILE A 20 7.87 -4.45 -5.20
CA ILE A 20 8.70 -3.41 -4.60
C ILE A 20 10.15 -3.50 -5.11
N SER A 21 10.74 -4.70 -5.10
CA SER A 21 12.10 -4.89 -5.64
C SER A 21 12.18 -4.59 -7.14
N ARG A 22 11.14 -4.92 -7.93
CA ARG A 22 11.09 -4.55 -9.36
C ARG A 22 11.03 -3.03 -9.55
N ILE A 23 10.25 -2.31 -8.74
CA ILE A 23 10.17 -0.85 -8.78
C ILE A 23 11.54 -0.23 -8.47
N ALA A 24 12.24 -0.74 -7.45
CA ALA A 24 13.61 -0.31 -7.14
C ALA A 24 14.58 -0.55 -8.30
N ALA A 25 14.54 -1.73 -8.91
CA ALA A 25 15.39 -2.09 -10.04
C ALA A 25 15.18 -1.21 -11.29
N LEU A 26 14.02 -0.55 -11.42
CA LEU A 26 13.73 0.42 -12.48
C LEU A 26 14.26 1.83 -12.19
N GLY A 27 14.87 2.06 -11.02
CA GLY A 27 15.48 3.33 -10.63
C GLY A 27 14.52 4.31 -9.93
N PHE A 28 13.33 3.86 -9.54
CA PHE A 28 12.46 4.67 -8.66
C PHE A 28 13.08 4.79 -7.27
N GLN A 29 12.71 5.88 -6.59
CA GLN A 29 13.26 6.25 -5.28
C GLN A 29 12.19 6.23 -4.17
N ALA A 30 10.93 5.99 -4.55
CA ALA A 30 9.82 5.86 -3.63
C ALA A 30 8.78 4.87 -4.19
N VAL A 31 8.00 4.28 -3.30
CA VAL A 31 6.88 3.39 -3.62
C VAL A 31 5.64 3.78 -2.84
N GLU A 32 4.47 3.65 -3.47
CA GLU A 32 3.17 3.77 -2.81
C GLU A 32 2.52 2.39 -2.71
N LEU A 33 2.04 2.03 -1.53
CA LEU A 33 1.30 0.79 -1.29
C LEU A 33 -0.20 1.05 -1.20
N ILE A 34 -0.99 0.01 -1.42
CA ILE A 34 -2.45 0.11 -1.40
C ILE A 34 -3.09 -1.06 -0.64
N ALA A 35 -4.13 -0.75 0.13
CA ALA A 35 -5.15 -1.67 0.60
C ALA A 35 -6.48 -1.31 -0.10
N TRP A 36 -6.69 -1.88 -1.29
CA TRP A 36 -7.78 -1.47 -2.18
C TRP A 36 -9.16 -1.97 -1.71
N ASN A 37 -9.19 -2.94 -0.80
CA ASN A 37 -10.40 -3.44 -0.15
C ASN A 37 -10.12 -3.78 1.33
N ARG A 38 -11.20 -4.03 2.09
CA ARG A 38 -11.12 -4.30 3.53
C ARG A 38 -10.42 -5.62 3.84
N GLU A 39 -10.58 -6.66 3.01
CA GLU A 39 -9.91 -7.95 3.22
C GLU A 39 -8.39 -7.82 3.14
N VAL A 40 -7.87 -7.09 2.16
CA VAL A 40 -6.44 -6.80 2.01
C VAL A 40 -5.94 -5.99 3.22
N LEU A 41 -6.68 -4.97 3.64
CA LEU A 41 -6.31 -4.17 4.80
C LEU A 41 -6.22 -5.02 6.08
N ASP A 42 -7.25 -5.82 6.34
CA ASP A 42 -7.42 -6.52 7.62
C ASP A 42 -6.61 -7.83 7.69
N SER A 43 -6.40 -8.50 6.55
CA SER A 43 -5.83 -9.87 6.52
C SER A 43 -4.42 -9.94 5.93
N TYR A 44 -4.07 -9.10 4.95
CA TYR A 44 -2.74 -9.16 4.33
C TYR A 44 -1.72 -8.33 5.12
N TYR A 45 -2.06 -7.10 5.50
CA TYR A 45 -1.18 -6.20 6.26
C TYR A 45 -1.11 -6.57 7.75
N THR A 46 -0.78 -7.83 8.04
CA THR A 46 -0.47 -8.29 9.40
C THR A 46 0.79 -7.59 9.95
N PRO A 47 1.00 -7.54 11.28
CA PRO A 47 2.23 -6.98 11.83
C PRO A 47 3.51 -7.63 11.30
N GLN A 48 3.46 -8.93 10.94
CA GLN A 48 4.59 -9.64 10.34
C GLN A 48 4.84 -9.17 8.90
N GLU A 49 3.78 -9.10 8.09
CA GLU A 49 3.90 -8.67 6.69
C GLU A 49 4.30 -7.20 6.59
N ILE A 50 3.77 -6.32 7.46
CA ILE A 50 4.20 -4.91 7.54
C ILE A 50 5.71 -4.81 7.81
N ARG A 51 6.24 -5.59 8.76
CA ARG A 51 7.69 -5.62 9.04
C ARG A 51 8.48 -6.11 7.82
N LYS A 52 8.02 -7.16 7.16
CA LYS A 52 8.63 -7.69 5.93
C LYS A 52 8.67 -6.63 4.83
N LEU A 53 7.55 -5.98 4.52
CA LEU A 53 7.47 -4.95 3.48
C LEU A 53 8.35 -3.74 3.81
N LYS A 54 8.34 -3.27 5.07
CA LYS A 54 9.24 -2.20 5.51
C LYS A 54 10.72 -2.56 5.33
N ASN A 55 11.09 -3.80 5.63
CA ASN A 55 12.46 -4.28 5.44
C ASN A 55 12.85 -4.31 3.96
N VAL A 56 11.97 -4.80 3.07
CA VAL A 56 12.22 -4.81 1.61
C VAL A 56 12.39 -3.38 1.09
N ILE A 57 11.47 -2.49 1.43
CA ILE A 57 11.54 -1.06 1.03
C ILE A 57 12.87 -0.45 1.48
N ALA A 58 13.25 -0.65 2.75
CA ALA A 58 14.49 -0.12 3.29
C ALA A 58 15.74 -0.74 2.65
N SER A 59 15.76 -2.06 2.40
CA SER A 59 16.91 -2.74 1.80
C SER A 59 17.14 -2.33 0.36
N GLU A 60 16.08 -1.97 -0.36
CA GLU A 60 16.13 -1.48 -1.73
C GLU A 60 16.42 0.04 -1.81
N GLY A 61 16.56 0.72 -0.67
CA GLY A 61 16.80 2.16 -0.62
C GLY A 61 15.60 3.01 -1.05
N LEU A 62 14.39 2.42 -1.07
CA LEU A 62 13.15 3.11 -1.39
C LEU A 62 12.58 3.84 -0.17
N GLU A 63 11.84 4.93 -0.41
CA GLU A 63 10.94 5.54 0.56
C GLU A 63 9.51 5.03 0.38
N LEU A 64 8.78 4.75 1.46
CA LEU A 64 7.33 4.62 1.39
C LEU A 64 6.71 6.01 1.35
N SER A 65 6.31 6.49 0.17
CA SER A 65 5.78 7.85 0.01
C SER A 65 4.30 7.97 0.35
N GLU A 66 3.54 6.88 0.19
CA GLU A 66 2.09 6.86 0.47
C GLU A 66 1.61 5.45 0.81
N PHE A 67 0.55 5.39 1.62
CA PHE A 67 -0.25 4.18 1.81
C PHE A 67 -1.72 4.53 1.56
N VAL A 68 -2.27 4.00 0.47
CA VAL A 68 -3.65 4.27 0.06
C VAL A 68 -4.56 3.22 0.69
N SER A 69 -5.61 3.68 1.36
CA SER A 69 -6.74 2.85 1.77
C SER A 69 -8.02 3.61 1.45
N THR A 70 -8.96 2.96 0.78
CA THR A 70 -10.26 3.56 0.48
C THR A 70 -11.37 2.60 0.88
N PRO A 71 -11.67 2.49 2.18
CA PRO A 71 -12.74 1.62 2.66
C PRO A 71 -14.09 2.02 2.01
N PRO A 72 -14.94 1.03 1.68
CA PRO A 72 -16.30 1.30 1.25
C PRO A 72 -17.04 2.15 2.29
N GLY A 73 -17.85 3.12 1.83
CA GLY A 73 -18.69 3.92 2.71
C GLY A 73 -18.17 5.31 3.05
N MET A 74 -16.89 5.63 2.80
CA MET A 74 -16.32 6.96 3.10
C MET A 74 -17.05 8.13 2.42
N ALA A 75 -17.60 7.91 1.22
CA ALA A 75 -18.38 8.91 0.48
C ALA A 75 -19.91 8.69 0.59
N SER A 76 -20.36 7.85 1.54
CA SER A 76 -21.79 7.55 1.73
C SER A 76 -22.57 8.79 2.14
N GLY A 77 -23.83 8.90 1.73
CA GLY A 77 -24.75 9.91 2.25
C GLY A 77 -25.07 9.71 3.75
N SER A 78 -24.92 8.48 4.26
CA SER A 78 -25.14 8.16 5.67
C SER A 78 -23.91 8.49 6.51
N THR A 79 -24.08 9.34 7.54
CA THR A 79 -23.01 9.65 8.49
C THR A 79 -22.48 8.41 9.19
N ALA A 80 -23.37 7.53 9.67
CA ALA A 80 -22.96 6.29 10.33
C ALA A 80 -22.09 5.38 9.43
N ALA A 81 -22.36 5.35 8.12
CA ALA A 81 -21.57 4.57 7.18
C ALA A 81 -20.20 5.21 6.88
N ARG A 82 -20.09 6.54 6.94
CA ARG A 82 -18.80 7.24 6.83
C ARG A 82 -17.96 7.05 8.08
N ASP A 83 -18.56 7.15 9.26
CA ASP A 83 -17.88 6.96 10.55
C ASP A 83 -17.32 5.53 10.64
N ALA A 84 -18.12 4.51 10.31
CA ALA A 84 -17.66 3.13 10.30
C ALA A 84 -16.56 2.84 9.25
N ALA A 85 -16.38 3.70 8.24
CA ALA A 85 -15.39 3.50 7.19
C ALA A 85 -13.98 4.01 7.57
N VAL A 86 -13.87 4.84 8.62
CA VAL A 86 -12.59 5.40 9.09
C VAL A 86 -12.09 4.79 10.40
N GLU A 87 -12.90 3.92 11.02
CA GLU A 87 -12.56 3.10 12.20
C GLU A 87 -11.95 1.74 11.80
#